data_AF-A0A969XW17-F1
#
_entry.id   AF-A0A969XW17-F1
#
_cell.length_a   1.000
_cell.length_b   1.000
_cell.length_c   1.000
_cell.angle_alpha   90.00
_cell.angle_beta   90.00
_cell.angle_gamma   90.00
#
_symmetry.space_group_name_H-M   'P 1'
#
loop_
_entity.id
_entity.type
_entity.pdbx_description
1 polymer ?
#
loop_
_entity_poly.entity_id
_entity_poly.type
_entity_poly.pdbx_seq_one_letter_code
_entity_poly.pdbx_strand_id
1 'polypeptide(L)'
;MRIGWKASALAVAAALAAAAVAEDNLDYWLGQATTAPATAAASQPAPATAPSRPDALPAAVRLSDGTLLAGGVCTTGGADLVVWIDPQQRWRHVPLVILRSIEAVVISEGLQPEWRWAGTGIDEKVYTGRTRPIRRLAWTLRLIDGTSLTGEITGQPLWLQRDGGRMMLVLHARQKGDWGETLDDLPYPAHIVFSQREMERIADLPEGTRGRMGPP
;
A
#
# COMPACT_ATOMS: atom_id res chain seq x y z
N MET A 1 27.01 -56.55 -56.36
CA MET A 1 26.62 -55.12 -56.32
C MET A 1 26.51 -54.73 -54.85
N ARG A 2 27.38 -53.80 -54.41
CA ARG A 2 27.31 -52.86 -53.26
C ARG A 2 26.12 -53.02 -52.29
N ILE A 3 26.20 -53.07 -50.95
CA ILE A 3 27.19 -52.72 -49.92
C ILE A 3 26.93 -53.64 -48.71
N GLY A 4 27.95 -54.33 -48.21
CA GLY A 4 27.91 -55.04 -46.92
C GLY A 4 28.52 -54.20 -45.81
N TRP A 5 27.81 -54.04 -44.70
CA TRP A 5 28.29 -53.33 -43.51
C TRP A 5 29.41 -54.11 -42.82
N LYS A 6 30.49 -53.38 -42.48
CA LYS A 6 31.63 -53.86 -41.68
C LYS A 6 31.48 -53.44 -40.21
N ALA A 7 32.16 -54.23 -39.38
CA ALA A 7 32.71 -53.96 -38.04
C ALA A 7 31.74 -54.06 -36.84
N SER A 8 31.84 -55.09 -36.01
CA SER A 8 32.87 -55.36 -34.96
C SER A 8 32.58 -54.54 -33.69
N ALA A 9 32.09 -55.12 -32.59
CA ALA A 9 32.72 -56.06 -31.64
C ALA A 9 33.46 -55.35 -30.49
N LEU A 10 33.08 -55.75 -29.27
CA LEU A 10 33.75 -55.60 -27.97
C LEU A 10 33.91 -54.21 -27.35
N ALA A 11 33.39 -54.06 -26.12
CA ALA A 11 34.27 -54.08 -24.93
C ALA A 11 33.43 -54.24 -23.64
N VAL A 12 33.53 -55.42 -23.03
CA VAL A 12 33.28 -55.65 -21.61
C VAL A 12 34.50 -55.11 -20.84
N ALA A 13 34.27 -54.67 -19.59
CA ALA A 13 35.25 -54.35 -18.55
C ALA A 13 35.85 -52.93 -18.55
N ALA A 14 35.09 -51.97 -18.00
CA ALA A 14 35.63 -50.70 -17.51
C ALA A 14 34.92 -50.24 -16.21
N ALA A 15 34.54 -51.17 -15.33
CA ALA A 15 33.80 -50.87 -14.10
C ALA A 15 34.65 -50.92 -12.81
N LEU A 16 35.98 -50.98 -12.90
CA LEU A 16 36.85 -51.08 -11.71
C LEU A 16 38.03 -50.08 -11.67
N ALA A 17 37.95 -48.98 -12.42
CA ALA A 17 38.99 -47.94 -12.40
C ALA A 17 38.45 -46.50 -12.29
N ALA A 18 37.27 -46.30 -11.68
CA ALA A 18 36.64 -44.98 -11.56
C ALA A 18 36.29 -44.56 -10.11
N ALA A 19 36.88 -45.21 -9.10
CA ALA A 19 36.61 -44.91 -7.69
C ALA A 19 37.82 -44.37 -6.90
N ALA A 20 38.95 -44.07 -7.56
CA ALA A 20 40.19 -43.66 -6.89
C ALA A 20 40.66 -42.22 -7.20
N VAL A 21 39.81 -41.36 -7.80
CA VAL A 21 40.18 -39.97 -8.15
C VAL A 21 39.29 -38.93 -7.43
N ALA A 22 38.40 -39.37 -6.53
CA ALA A 22 37.45 -38.48 -5.85
C ALA A 22 37.93 -37.96 -4.49
N GLU A 23 38.96 -38.56 -3.87
CA GLU A 23 39.44 -38.14 -2.54
C GLU A 23 40.40 -36.95 -2.58
N ASP A 24 41.16 -36.74 -3.67
CA ASP A 24 42.18 -35.67 -3.76
C ASP A 24 41.60 -34.24 -3.83
N ASN A 25 40.36 -34.08 -4.31
CA ASN A 25 39.77 -32.75 -4.49
C ASN A 25 39.23 -32.16 -3.19
N LEU A 26 38.89 -33.00 -2.20
CA LEU A 26 38.22 -32.53 -0.99
C LEU A 26 39.22 -31.85 -0.03
N ASP A 27 40.44 -32.39 0.08
CA ASP A 27 41.54 -31.77 0.83
C ASP A 27 42.02 -30.45 0.18
N TYR A 28 42.03 -30.39 -1.16
CA TYR A 28 42.35 -29.16 -1.89
C TYR A 28 41.39 -28.01 -1.55
N TRP A 29 40.09 -28.31 -1.42
CA TRP A 29 39.09 -27.31 -1.06
C TRP A 29 39.12 -26.92 0.42
N LEU A 30 39.45 -27.86 1.32
CA LEU A 30 39.53 -27.58 2.76
C LEU A 30 40.80 -26.80 3.15
N GLY A 31 41.91 -26.97 2.42
CA GLY A 31 43.16 -26.24 2.66
C GLY A 31 43.15 -24.75 2.26
N GLN A 32 42.16 -24.31 1.46
CA GLN A 32 42.03 -22.93 0.99
C GLN A 32 41.23 -22.02 1.95
N ALA A 33 40.69 -22.54 3.05
CA ALA A 33 39.95 -21.76 4.04
C ALA A 33 40.90 -20.91 4.91
N THR A 34 41.42 -19.82 4.34
CA THR A 34 42.04 -18.73 5.12
C THR A 34 40.95 -18.01 5.91
N THR A 35 41.02 -18.07 7.24
CA THR A 35 40.24 -17.19 8.13
C THR A 35 40.65 -15.74 7.92
N ALA A 36 39.75 -14.94 7.36
CA ALA A 36 39.87 -13.49 7.34
C ALA A 36 39.82 -12.93 8.78
N PRO A 37 40.56 -11.85 9.10
CA PRO A 37 40.47 -11.21 10.40
C PRO A 37 39.07 -10.61 10.58
N ALA A 38 38.55 -10.65 11.81
CA ALA A 38 37.26 -10.07 12.15
C ALA A 38 37.28 -8.55 11.91
N THR A 39 36.61 -8.10 10.86
CA THR A 39 36.29 -6.69 10.62
C THR A 39 35.47 -6.17 11.80
N ALA A 40 35.92 -5.07 12.40
CA ALA A 40 35.27 -4.38 13.49
C ALA A 40 33.76 -4.16 13.20
N ALA A 41 32.95 -4.27 14.25
CA ALA A 41 31.50 -4.11 14.21
C ALA A 41 31.13 -2.82 13.45
N ALA A 42 30.39 -2.99 12.34
CA ALA A 42 29.79 -1.89 11.63
C ALA A 42 28.82 -1.17 12.57
N SER A 43 29.09 0.09 12.88
CA SER A 43 28.12 0.98 13.49
C SER A 43 26.86 0.96 12.63
N GLN A 44 25.74 0.50 13.20
CA GLN A 44 24.46 0.53 12.51
C GLN A 44 24.18 1.97 12.05
N PRO A 45 23.94 2.22 10.75
CA PRO A 45 23.46 3.52 10.33
C PRO A 45 22.10 3.78 10.99
N ALA A 46 21.90 5.02 11.44
CA ALA A 46 20.63 5.51 11.95
C ALA A 46 19.47 5.09 11.01
N PRO A 47 18.23 4.89 11.53
CA PRO A 47 17.10 4.49 10.69
C PRO A 47 17.00 5.46 9.52
N ALA A 48 17.09 4.92 8.30
CA ALA A 48 16.98 5.70 7.09
C ALA A 48 15.60 6.37 7.08
N THR A 49 15.56 7.68 7.29
CA THR A 49 14.39 8.50 6.95
C THR A 49 14.02 8.14 5.52
N ALA A 50 12.81 7.61 5.31
CA ALA A 50 12.35 7.26 3.98
C ALA A 50 12.58 8.45 3.04
N PRO A 51 13.17 8.26 1.85
CA PRO A 51 13.49 9.36 0.97
C PRO A 51 12.20 10.10 0.63
N SER A 52 12.11 11.36 1.05
CA SER A 52 11.02 12.25 0.68
C SER A 52 10.96 12.30 -0.84
N ARG A 53 9.86 11.81 -1.42
CA ARG A 53 9.69 11.86 -2.87
C ARG A 53 9.65 13.32 -3.33
N PRO A 54 10.30 13.66 -4.45
CA PRO A 54 10.31 15.04 -4.96
C PRO A 54 8.93 15.52 -5.40
N ASP A 55 8.00 14.61 -5.72
CA ASP A 55 6.61 14.91 -6.08
C ASP A 55 5.65 14.97 -4.88
N ALA A 56 6.15 14.79 -3.65
CA ALA A 56 5.33 14.92 -2.45
C ALA A 56 5.03 16.39 -2.14
N LEU A 57 3.74 16.73 -2.08
CA LEU A 57 3.28 18.08 -1.76
C LEU A 57 3.08 18.23 -0.25
N PRO A 58 3.53 19.32 0.37
CA PRO A 58 3.34 19.53 1.80
C PRO A 58 1.86 19.65 2.13
N ALA A 59 1.38 18.84 3.06
CA ALA A 59 -0.03 18.79 3.39
C ALA A 59 -0.30 18.51 4.88
N ALA A 60 -1.44 19.01 5.30
CA ALA A 60 -2.09 18.75 6.57
C ALA A 60 -3.31 17.85 6.33
N VAL A 61 -3.39 16.72 7.02
CA VAL A 61 -4.50 15.78 6.93
C VAL A 61 -5.20 15.70 8.29
N ARG A 62 -6.51 15.89 8.29
CA ARG A 62 -7.39 15.60 9.43
C ARG A 62 -8.22 14.38 9.11
N LEU A 63 -8.13 13.37 9.96
CA LEU A 63 -8.97 12.19 9.91
C LEU A 63 -10.32 12.45 10.61
N SER A 64 -11.30 11.59 10.35
CA SER A 64 -12.66 11.71 10.88
C SER A 64 -12.77 11.55 12.40
N ASP A 65 -11.80 10.86 13.02
CA ASP A 65 -11.66 10.72 14.48
C ASP A 65 -11.06 11.96 15.16
N GLY A 66 -10.72 13.01 14.38
CA GLY A 66 -10.08 14.23 14.86
C GLY A 66 -8.55 14.17 14.83
N THR A 67 -7.96 13.02 14.49
CA THR A 67 -6.51 12.86 14.40
C THR A 67 -5.91 13.80 13.35
N LEU A 68 -4.86 14.52 13.72
CA LEU A 68 -4.13 15.42 12.84
C LEU A 68 -2.79 14.81 12.41
N LEU A 69 -2.52 14.88 11.12
CA LEU A 69 -1.30 14.38 10.50
C LEU A 69 -0.70 15.47 9.60
N ALA A 70 0.62 15.53 9.55
CA ALA A 70 1.38 16.45 8.72
C ALA A 70 2.47 15.69 7.98
N GLY A 71 2.68 16.03 6.71
CA GLY A 71 3.71 15.41 5.89
C GLY A 71 3.55 15.71 4.41
N GLY A 72 4.43 15.11 3.59
CA GLY A 72 4.34 15.18 2.14
C GLY A 72 3.31 14.18 1.61
N VAL A 73 2.33 14.63 0.83
CA VAL A 73 1.31 13.79 0.19
C VAL A 73 1.62 13.61 -1.28
N CYS A 74 1.60 12.36 -1.76
CA CYS A 74 1.74 12.03 -3.19
C CYS A 74 0.81 10.88 -3.59
N THR A 75 0.47 10.78 -4.87
CA THR A 75 -0.19 9.59 -5.45
C THR A 75 0.84 8.53 -5.84
N THR A 76 0.36 7.30 -6.08
CA THR A 76 1.19 6.24 -6.65
C THR A 76 1.66 6.65 -8.05
N GLY A 77 2.98 6.81 -8.20
CA GLY A 77 3.61 7.18 -9.48
C GLY A 77 3.30 8.61 -9.97
N GLY A 78 2.82 9.50 -9.09
CA GLY A 78 2.47 10.86 -9.47
C GLY A 78 1.21 10.95 -10.36
N ALA A 79 0.37 9.91 -10.36
CA ALA A 79 -0.87 9.89 -11.13
C ALA A 79 -1.88 10.97 -10.66
N ASP A 80 -2.71 11.43 -11.58
CA ASP A 80 -3.80 12.35 -11.28
C ASP A 80 -4.90 11.67 -10.47
N LEU A 81 -5.62 12.45 -9.65
CA LEU A 81 -6.85 11.98 -9.03
C LEU A 81 -7.96 11.87 -10.08
N VAL A 82 -8.57 10.70 -10.18
CA VAL A 82 -9.69 10.42 -11.08
C VAL A 82 -11.01 10.60 -10.33
N VAL A 83 -11.80 11.60 -10.69
CA VAL A 83 -13.05 11.96 -10.01
C VAL A 83 -14.23 11.79 -10.95
N TRP A 84 -15.26 11.06 -10.52
CA TRP A 84 -16.54 10.97 -11.23
C TRP A 84 -17.43 12.14 -10.85
N ILE A 85 -17.72 13.03 -11.80
CA ILE A 85 -18.57 14.21 -11.58
C ILE A 85 -20.00 13.88 -11.99
N ASP A 86 -20.85 13.58 -11.01
CA ASP A 86 -22.22 13.10 -11.25
C ASP A 86 -23.08 14.04 -12.11
N PRO A 87 -23.11 15.38 -11.88
CA PRO A 87 -23.89 16.27 -12.73
C PRO A 87 -23.46 16.29 -14.20
N GLN A 88 -22.22 15.90 -14.48
CA GLN A 88 -21.64 15.92 -15.83
C GLN A 88 -21.49 14.51 -16.42
N GLN A 89 -21.81 13.47 -15.64
CA GLN A 89 -21.66 12.06 -15.99
C GLN A 89 -20.33 11.75 -16.68
N ARG A 90 -19.23 12.30 -16.15
CA ARG A 90 -17.89 12.12 -16.72
C ARG A 90 -16.80 12.01 -15.67
N TRP A 91 -15.75 11.28 -16.03
CA TRP A 91 -14.50 11.23 -15.29
C TRP A 91 -13.66 12.48 -15.57
N ARG A 92 -13.03 13.02 -14.52
CA ARG A 92 -12.06 14.12 -14.60
C ARG A 92 -10.76 13.69 -13.94
N HIS A 93 -9.64 13.96 -14.62
CA HIS A 93 -8.30 13.83 -14.07
C HIS A 93 -7.92 15.17 -13.44
N VAL A 94 -7.52 15.14 -12.17
CA VAL A 94 -7.16 16.32 -11.39
C VAL A 94 -5.77 16.10 -10.81
N PRO A 95 -4.73 16.77 -11.33
CA PRO A 95 -3.39 16.70 -10.78
C PRO A 95 -3.35 17.19 -9.32
N LEU A 96 -2.56 16.53 -8.47
CA LEU A 96 -2.41 16.97 -7.07
C LEU A 96 -1.88 18.40 -6.94
N VAL A 97 -1.00 18.83 -7.85
CA VAL A 97 -0.33 20.14 -7.80
C VAL A 97 -1.29 21.33 -7.92
N ILE A 98 -2.46 21.13 -8.52
CA ILE A 98 -3.48 22.18 -8.66
C ILE A 98 -4.53 22.14 -7.54
N LEU A 99 -4.42 21.20 -6.61
CA LEU A 99 -5.34 21.08 -5.49
C LEU A 99 -4.91 21.97 -4.33
N ARG A 100 -5.88 22.68 -3.78
CA ARG A 100 -5.76 23.42 -2.53
C ARG A 100 -6.23 22.56 -1.36
N SER A 101 -7.35 21.86 -1.52
CA SER A 101 -7.88 20.97 -0.49
C SER A 101 -8.76 19.86 -1.06
N ILE A 102 -8.89 18.78 -0.30
CA ILE A 102 -9.83 17.68 -0.52
C ILE A 102 -10.66 17.51 0.75
N GLU A 103 -11.97 17.52 0.62
CA GLU A 103 -12.92 17.42 1.72
C GLU A 103 -13.85 16.22 1.49
N ALA A 104 -13.97 15.35 2.49
CA ALA A 104 -14.91 14.24 2.46
C ALA A 104 -16.32 14.72 2.86
N VAL A 105 -17.31 14.35 2.07
CA VAL A 105 -18.73 14.62 2.34
C VAL A 105 -19.43 13.28 2.54
N VAL A 106 -19.97 13.06 3.74
CA VAL A 106 -20.74 11.84 4.04
C VAL A 106 -22.09 11.93 3.36
N ILE A 107 -22.34 11.04 2.39
CA ILE A 107 -23.61 10.96 1.66
C ILE A 107 -24.61 10.08 2.41
N SER A 108 -24.13 8.96 2.95
CA SER A 108 -24.93 8.06 3.76
C SER A 108 -24.06 7.23 4.67
N GLU A 109 -24.56 6.91 5.85
CA GLU A 109 -23.92 5.99 6.79
C GLU A 109 -24.97 5.09 7.44
N GLY A 110 -24.55 3.91 7.88
CA GLY A 110 -25.44 3.00 8.58
C GLY A 110 -24.81 1.66 8.89
N LEU A 111 -25.59 0.85 9.60
CA LEU A 111 -25.25 -0.53 9.89
C LEU A 111 -26.00 -1.44 8.92
N GLN A 112 -25.25 -2.23 8.16
CA GLN A 112 -25.81 -3.24 7.28
C GLN A 112 -25.94 -4.56 8.07
N PRO A 113 -27.16 -5.09 8.25
CA PRO A 113 -27.34 -6.38 8.89
C PRO A 113 -26.89 -7.52 7.96
N GLU A 114 -26.25 -8.52 8.53
CA GLU A 114 -25.93 -9.77 7.85
C GLU A 114 -27.19 -10.59 7.71
N TRP A 115 -27.39 -11.13 6.51
CA TRP A 115 -28.46 -12.05 6.21
C TRP A 115 -27.97 -13.18 5.33
N ARG A 116 -28.67 -14.30 5.40
CA ARG A 116 -28.51 -15.45 4.52
C ARG A 116 -29.89 -15.89 4.04
N TRP A 117 -29.93 -16.62 2.95
CA TRP A 117 -31.14 -17.33 2.55
C TRP A 117 -31.50 -18.38 3.61
N ALA A 118 -32.80 -18.56 3.87
CA ALA A 118 -33.31 -19.56 4.80
C ALA A 118 -32.87 -20.98 4.38
N GLY A 119 -32.93 -21.26 3.08
CA GLY A 119 -32.48 -22.49 2.44
C GLY A 119 -32.48 -22.38 0.92
N THR A 120 -31.98 -23.41 0.23
CA THR A 120 -31.98 -23.46 -1.24
C THR A 120 -33.40 -23.40 -1.78
N GLY A 121 -33.70 -22.40 -2.63
CA GLY A 121 -35.02 -22.22 -3.23
C GLY A 121 -36.06 -21.55 -2.31
N ILE A 122 -35.68 -21.12 -1.11
CA ILE A 122 -36.54 -20.37 -0.21
C ILE A 122 -36.12 -18.90 -0.25
N ASP A 123 -36.96 -18.05 -0.85
CA ASP A 123 -36.76 -16.59 -0.97
C ASP A 123 -37.10 -15.86 0.33
N GLU A 124 -36.57 -16.36 1.44
CA GLU A 124 -36.70 -15.76 2.78
C GLU A 124 -35.33 -15.41 3.32
N LYS A 125 -35.17 -14.15 3.76
CA LYS A 125 -33.93 -13.63 4.35
C LYS A 125 -33.93 -13.87 5.85
N VAL A 126 -33.00 -14.67 6.33
CA VAL A 126 -32.75 -14.90 7.76
C VAL A 126 -31.58 -14.04 8.21
N TYR A 127 -31.84 -13.10 9.10
CA TYR A 127 -30.81 -12.24 9.69
C TYR A 127 -30.05 -12.99 10.79
N THR A 128 -28.72 -12.84 10.80
CA THR A 128 -27.86 -13.55 11.76
C THR A 128 -27.66 -12.78 13.08
N GLY A 129 -28.13 -11.53 13.14
CA GLY A 129 -27.93 -10.61 14.25
C GLY A 129 -26.62 -9.82 14.20
N ARG A 130 -25.68 -10.17 13.30
CA ARG A 130 -24.45 -9.38 13.10
C ARG A 130 -24.72 -8.20 12.19
N THR A 131 -24.03 -7.10 12.45
CA THR A 131 -24.04 -5.90 11.60
C THR A 131 -22.63 -5.51 11.22
N ARG A 132 -22.49 -4.78 10.12
CA ARG A 132 -21.24 -4.12 9.73
C ARG A 132 -21.49 -2.66 9.37
N PRO A 133 -20.54 -1.77 9.64
CA PRO A 133 -20.67 -0.38 9.26
C PRO A 133 -20.45 -0.20 7.77
N ILE A 134 -21.29 0.61 7.14
CA ILE A 134 -21.16 1.04 5.75
C ILE A 134 -21.25 2.56 5.68
N ARG A 135 -20.42 3.15 4.82
CA ARG A 135 -20.39 4.59 4.58
C ARG A 135 -20.22 4.87 3.08
N ARG A 136 -20.95 5.85 2.57
CA ARG A 136 -20.74 6.43 1.24
C ARG A 136 -20.20 7.84 1.40
N LEU A 137 -19.13 8.12 0.66
CA LEU A 137 -18.44 9.40 0.66
C LEU A 137 -18.44 9.98 -0.75
N ALA A 138 -18.72 11.27 -0.84
CA ALA A 138 -18.33 12.10 -1.97
C ALA A 138 -17.14 12.96 -1.55
N TRP A 139 -16.42 13.49 -2.54
CA TRP A 139 -15.22 14.28 -2.34
C TRP A 139 -15.40 15.62 -3.00
N THR A 140 -15.17 16.69 -2.23
CA THR A 140 -15.11 18.05 -2.75
C THR A 140 -13.65 18.46 -2.85
N LEU A 141 -13.19 18.64 -4.08
CA LEU A 141 -11.85 19.09 -4.42
C LEU A 141 -11.90 20.59 -4.67
N ARG A 142 -11.14 21.37 -3.92
CA ARG A 142 -10.97 22.81 -4.17
C ARG A 142 -9.64 23.04 -4.86
N LEU A 143 -9.67 23.71 -6.00
CA LEU A 143 -8.50 23.99 -6.82
C LEU A 143 -7.86 25.32 -6.40
N ILE A 144 -6.61 25.53 -6.81
CA ILE A 144 -5.87 26.77 -6.56
C ILE A 144 -6.49 28.01 -7.22
N ASP A 145 -7.26 27.82 -8.29
CA ASP A 145 -8.00 28.89 -9.00
C ASP A 145 -9.31 29.29 -8.28
N GLY A 146 -9.64 28.62 -7.17
CA GLY A 146 -10.87 28.85 -6.40
C GLY A 146 -12.08 28.04 -6.88
N THR A 147 -11.97 27.30 -7.99
CA THR A 147 -13.04 26.41 -8.44
C THR A 147 -13.16 25.18 -7.54
N SER A 148 -14.35 24.58 -7.52
CA SER A 148 -14.64 23.37 -6.75
C SER A 148 -15.24 22.29 -7.64
N LEU A 149 -14.75 21.06 -7.48
CA LEU A 149 -15.30 19.86 -8.11
C LEU A 149 -15.80 18.93 -7.02
N THR A 150 -17.06 18.50 -7.12
CA THR A 150 -17.63 17.49 -6.20
C THR A 150 -17.95 16.23 -6.98
N GLY A 151 -17.51 15.09 -6.47
CA GLY A 151 -17.70 13.80 -7.14
C GLY A 151 -17.29 12.60 -6.32
N GLU A 152 -17.41 11.41 -6.91
CA GLU A 152 -16.96 10.16 -6.30
C GLU A 152 -15.50 9.84 -6.69
N ILE A 153 -14.70 9.37 -5.74
CA ILE A 153 -13.32 8.90 -5.96
C ILE A 153 -13.27 7.42 -5.59
N THR A 154 -12.96 6.55 -6.55
CA THR A 154 -13.02 5.10 -6.34
C THR A 154 -11.67 4.53 -5.89
N GLY A 155 -11.44 4.53 -4.57
CA GLY A 155 -10.38 3.74 -3.93
C GLY A 155 -8.95 4.15 -4.30
N GLN A 156 -8.72 5.44 -4.55
CA GLN A 156 -7.40 5.92 -4.94
C GLN A 156 -6.51 6.16 -3.72
N PRO A 157 -5.29 5.57 -3.67
CA PRO A 157 -4.38 5.75 -2.56
C PRO A 157 -3.63 7.08 -2.67
N LEU A 158 -3.59 7.79 -1.54
CA LEU A 158 -2.67 8.87 -1.25
C LEU A 158 -1.63 8.38 -0.24
N TRP A 159 -0.37 8.62 -0.51
CA TRP A 159 0.72 8.29 0.41
C TRP A 159 1.10 9.55 1.17
N LEU A 160 0.98 9.50 2.49
CA LEU A 160 1.50 10.52 3.40
C LEU A 160 2.89 10.09 3.88
N GLN A 161 3.90 10.92 3.64
CA GLN A 161 5.29 10.71 4.03
C GLN A 161 5.66 11.62 5.20
N ARG A 162 6.28 11.06 6.23
CA ARG A 162 6.80 11.78 7.40
C ARG A 162 8.13 11.17 7.85
N ASP A 163 8.87 11.90 8.67
CA ASP A 163 10.02 11.37 9.42
C ASP A 163 9.61 10.11 10.19
N GLY A 164 10.08 8.95 9.72
CA GLY A 164 9.79 7.64 10.32
C GLY A 164 8.90 6.72 9.49
N GLY A 165 8.33 7.16 8.36
CA GLY A 165 7.61 6.23 7.48
C GLY A 165 6.69 6.85 6.45
N ARG A 166 5.94 5.97 5.79
CA ARG A 166 4.85 6.32 4.88
C ARG A 166 3.58 5.64 5.35
N MET A 167 2.46 6.35 5.23
CA MET A 167 1.14 5.82 5.53
C MET A 167 0.23 5.97 4.32
N MET A 168 -0.58 4.97 4.04
CA MET A 168 -1.57 5.02 2.96
C MET A 168 -2.89 5.58 3.48
N LEU A 169 -3.39 6.60 2.79
CA LEU A 169 -4.70 7.20 2.97
C LEU A 169 -5.53 6.89 1.72
N VAL A 170 -6.56 6.07 1.85
CA VAL A 170 -7.35 5.69 0.68
C VAL A 170 -8.60 6.55 0.57
N LEU A 171 -8.78 7.19 -0.58
CA LEU A 171 -9.98 7.96 -0.91
C LEU A 171 -11.05 7.01 -1.46
N HIS A 172 -11.91 6.52 -0.58
CA HIS A 172 -13.00 5.62 -0.94
C HIS A 172 -14.30 6.38 -1.21
N ALA A 173 -15.03 6.02 -2.27
CA ALA A 173 -16.43 6.41 -2.43
C ALA A 173 -17.37 5.56 -1.54
N ARG A 174 -16.94 4.34 -1.22
CA ARG A 174 -17.65 3.40 -0.35
C ARG A 174 -16.66 2.77 0.61
N GLN A 175 -16.93 2.91 1.90
CA GLN A 175 -16.19 2.28 2.98
C GLN A 175 -17.11 1.25 3.63
N LYS A 176 -16.56 0.07 3.90
CA LYS A 176 -17.26 -1.03 4.54
C LYS A 176 -16.32 -1.62 5.56
N GLY A 177 -16.79 -1.73 6.80
CA GLY A 177 -16.06 -2.41 7.86
C GLY A 177 -16.39 -3.89 7.92
N ASP A 178 -15.72 -4.53 8.87
CA ASP A 178 -15.93 -5.92 9.21
C ASP A 178 -17.17 -6.10 10.11
N TRP A 179 -17.55 -7.36 10.28
CA TRP A 179 -18.69 -7.71 11.12
C TRP A 179 -18.37 -7.45 12.60
N GLY A 180 -19.21 -6.68 13.28
CA GLY A 180 -19.02 -6.30 14.67
C GLY A 180 -18.28 -4.97 14.89
N GLU A 181 -17.72 -4.37 13.83
CA GLU A 181 -17.18 -3.01 13.89
C GLU A 181 -18.28 -1.96 13.95
N THR A 182 -17.90 -0.76 14.37
CA THR A 182 -18.73 0.44 14.39
C THR A 182 -18.26 1.46 13.36
N LEU A 183 -19.04 2.53 13.15
CA LEU A 183 -18.65 3.60 12.23
C LEU A 183 -17.39 4.36 12.70
N ASP A 184 -17.11 4.35 13.99
CA ASP A 184 -15.95 5.02 14.60
C ASP A 184 -14.64 4.25 14.38
N ASP A 185 -14.74 2.93 14.21
CA ASP A 185 -13.60 2.05 13.87
C ASP A 185 -13.12 2.22 12.42
N LEU A 186 -13.84 3.02 11.63
CA LEU A 186 -13.55 3.31 10.23
C LEU A 186 -13.10 4.76 10.02
N PRO A 187 -11.87 5.13 10.44
CA PRO A 187 -11.35 6.45 10.16
C PRO A 187 -11.17 6.64 8.65
N TYR A 188 -11.43 7.86 8.18
CA TYR A 188 -11.18 8.28 6.81
C TYR A 188 -10.57 9.69 6.80
N PRO A 189 -9.84 10.08 5.74
CA PRO A 189 -9.32 11.43 5.63
C PRO A 189 -10.49 12.41 5.39
N ALA A 190 -10.93 13.07 6.46
CA ALA A 190 -12.06 14.00 6.41
C ALA A 190 -11.68 15.30 5.69
N HIS A 191 -10.45 15.78 5.88
CA HIS A 191 -9.97 17.00 5.26
C HIS A 191 -8.47 16.95 4.99
N ILE A 192 -8.05 17.26 3.77
CA ILE A 192 -6.65 17.35 3.34
C ILE A 192 -6.44 18.76 2.81
N VAL A 193 -5.44 19.47 3.32
CA VAL A 193 -5.05 20.80 2.85
C VAL A 193 -3.62 20.74 2.35
N PHE A 194 -3.40 21.15 1.10
CA PHE A 194 -2.07 21.24 0.51
C PHE A 194 -1.50 22.63 0.79
N SER A 195 -0.71 22.75 1.85
CA SER A 195 -0.08 24.00 2.28
C SER A 195 1.09 23.73 3.22
N GLN A 196 2.24 24.29 2.90
CA GLN A 196 3.43 24.27 3.75
C GLN A 196 3.12 24.84 5.16
N ARG A 197 2.43 25.98 5.20
CA ARG A 197 2.08 26.66 6.46
C ARG A 197 1.18 25.81 7.36
N GLU A 198 0.20 25.12 6.79
CA GLU A 198 -0.70 24.27 7.57
C GLU A 198 0.01 23.00 8.06
N MET A 199 0.87 22.43 7.22
CA MET A 199 1.72 21.30 7.59
C MET A 199 2.62 21.66 8.76
N GLU A 200 3.34 22.79 8.69
CA GLU A 200 4.20 23.30 9.77
C GLU A 200 3.41 23.55 11.06
N ARG A 201 2.24 24.22 10.96
CA ARG A 201 1.37 24.47 12.11
C ARG A 201 0.99 23.19 12.86
N ILE A 202 0.65 22.12 12.14
CA ILE A 202 0.34 20.82 12.75
C ILE A 202 1.63 20.13 13.24
N ALA A 203 2.72 20.28 12.51
CA ALA A 203 4.05 19.79 12.87
C ALA A 203 4.70 20.53 14.05
N ASP A 204 4.05 21.55 14.61
CA ASP A 204 4.44 22.23 15.86
C ASP A 204 3.54 21.86 17.07
N LEU A 205 2.39 21.21 16.86
CA LEU A 205 1.47 20.83 17.94
C LEU A 205 2.07 19.77 18.90
N PRO A 206 1.71 19.69 20.19
CA PRO A 206 2.20 18.61 21.04
C PRO A 206 1.83 17.23 20.49
N GLU A 207 2.69 16.22 20.70
CA GLU A 207 2.51 14.87 20.12
C GLU A 207 1.15 14.24 20.46
N GLY A 208 0.57 14.54 21.63
CA GLY A 208 -0.75 14.02 22.02
C GLY A 208 -1.91 14.47 21.13
N THR A 209 -1.73 15.53 20.34
CA THR A 209 -2.73 16.01 19.35
C THR A 209 -2.43 15.45 17.95
N ARG A 210 -1.21 14.95 17.71
CA ARG A 210 -0.81 14.37 16.43
C ARG A 210 -1.10 12.87 16.42
N GLY A 211 -1.64 12.38 15.32
CA GLY A 211 -1.75 10.93 15.13
C GLY A 211 -0.39 10.27 15.15
N ARG A 212 -0.25 9.18 15.90
CA ARG A 212 0.90 8.28 15.72
C ARG A 212 0.76 7.61 14.36
N MET A 213 1.82 7.67 13.57
CA MET A 213 1.93 6.85 12.37
C MET A 213 2.07 5.40 12.83
N GLY A 214 1.13 4.54 12.44
CA GLY A 214 1.28 3.09 12.65
C GLY A 214 2.50 2.55 11.92
N PRO A 215 3.06 1.40 12.33
CA PRO A 215 4.14 0.75 11.60
C PRO A 215 3.71 0.44 10.15
N PRO A 216 4.66 0.45 9.19
CA PRO A 216 4.38 0.25 7.77
C PRO A 216 3.90 -1.16 7.41
#